data_AF-A0A7S0HNU7-F1
#
_entry.id   AF-A0A7S0HNU7-F1
#
_cell.length_a   1.000
_cell.length_b   1.000
_cell.length_c   1.000
_cell.angle_alpha   90.00
_cell.angle_beta   90.00
_cell.angle_gamma   90.00
#
_symmetry.space_group_name_H-M   'P 1'
#
loop_
_entity.id
_entity.type
_entity.pdbx_description
1 polymer ?
#
loop_
_entity_poly.entity_id
_entity_poly.type
_entity_poly.pdbx_seq_one_letter_code
_entity_poly.pdbx_strand_id
1 'polypeptide(L)'
;LQLHLAPASGLNLVHLRMTEEFDTHGLFYFLGTDAGASAYKNPAMSGLVEVSHNEPEGEMCDGDYRNVTGREVSDLYSSDRGARWIAVHLGEGRHLVPSHYTLRHGFTTSAMLLRNFEFQGSNDGVTWQVLRRHRNDYSMVISSVHGRYSATYPVNTAQPFSHFRILQTGANASGNHRLCLGGIELYGVLVLGHERSV
;
A
#
# COMPACT_ATOMS: atom_id res chain seq x y z
N LEU A 1 -31.31 35.47 18.95
CA LEU A 1 -31.28 34.04 18.59
C LEU A 1 -29.96 33.74 17.91
N GLN A 2 -29.01 33.13 18.62
CA GLN A 2 -27.73 32.75 18.06
C GLN A 2 -27.87 31.32 17.52
N LEU A 3 -27.96 31.19 16.19
CA LEU A 3 -28.01 29.89 15.53
C LEU A 3 -26.65 29.19 15.76
N HIS A 4 -26.63 28.24 16.70
CA HIS A 4 -25.61 27.20 16.71
C HIS A 4 -25.90 26.26 15.54
N LEU A 5 -25.18 26.44 14.44
CA LEU A 5 -25.09 25.43 13.40
C LEU A 5 -24.27 24.28 14.00
N ALA A 6 -24.93 23.14 14.26
CA ALA A 6 -24.22 21.89 14.50
C ALA A 6 -23.32 21.59 13.29
N PRO A 7 -22.08 21.10 13.47
CA PRO A 7 -21.26 20.71 12.33
C PRO A 7 -22.00 19.60 11.57
N ALA A 8 -22.16 19.81 10.27
CA ALA A 8 -22.80 18.85 9.39
C ALA A 8 -22.08 17.50 9.48
N SER A 9 -22.84 16.45 9.77
CA SER A 9 -22.43 15.05 9.83
C SER A 9 -22.07 14.51 8.44
N GLY A 10 -21.02 15.07 7.83
CA GLY A 10 -20.44 14.59 6.59
C GLY A 10 -19.21 13.73 6.85
N LEU A 11 -19.06 12.63 6.12
CA LEU A 11 -17.77 11.95 6.01
C LEU A 11 -16.76 12.94 5.41
N ASN A 12 -15.58 13.05 6.01
CA ASN A 12 -14.51 13.84 5.42
C ASN A 12 -13.83 12.98 4.34
N LEU A 13 -13.96 13.41 3.08
CA LEU A 13 -13.52 12.69 1.89
C LEU A 13 -12.32 13.40 1.26
N VAL A 14 -11.23 12.65 1.05
CA VAL A 14 -10.03 13.13 0.36
C VAL A 14 -9.84 12.35 -0.93
N HIS A 15 -9.73 13.07 -2.05
CA HIS A 15 -9.52 12.46 -3.37
C HIS A 15 -8.02 12.37 -3.69
N LEU A 16 -7.51 11.15 -3.72
CA LEU A 16 -6.13 10.79 -3.99
C LEU A 16 -6.03 10.26 -5.42
N ARG A 17 -5.68 11.12 -6.37
CA ARG A 17 -5.76 10.81 -7.81
C ARG A 17 -4.41 10.39 -8.35
N MET A 18 -4.33 9.18 -8.88
CA MET A 18 -3.14 8.72 -9.58
C MET A 18 -2.87 9.57 -10.81
N THR A 19 -1.67 10.13 -10.90
CA THR A 19 -1.16 10.85 -12.08
C THR A 19 0.12 10.23 -12.61
N GLU A 20 1.00 9.79 -11.70
CA GLU A 20 2.28 9.16 -12.02
C GLU A 20 2.68 8.19 -10.89
N GLU A 21 3.59 7.25 -11.18
CA GLU A 21 4.07 6.28 -10.20
C GLU A 21 4.78 6.97 -9.03
N PHE A 22 4.27 6.75 -7.80
CA PHE A 22 4.76 7.42 -6.60
C PHE A 22 4.81 8.95 -6.78
N ASP A 23 3.78 9.54 -7.36
CA ASP A 23 3.55 10.99 -7.30
C ASP A 23 3.25 11.48 -5.86
N THR A 24 2.86 12.75 -5.73
CA THR A 24 2.52 13.36 -4.43
C THR A 24 1.02 13.31 -4.11
N HIS A 25 0.25 12.50 -4.84
CA HIS A 25 -1.21 12.43 -4.73
C HIS A 25 -1.71 11.11 -4.12
N GLY A 26 -0.80 10.23 -3.71
CA GLY A 26 -1.10 8.96 -3.06
C GLY A 26 -1.33 9.09 -1.56
N LEU A 27 -1.94 8.05 -0.98
CA LEU A 27 -2.31 7.96 0.43
C LEU A 27 -1.11 8.09 1.36
N PHE A 28 -0.03 7.36 1.09
CA PHE A 28 1.11 7.37 2.00
C PHE A 28 1.88 8.68 1.90
N TYR A 29 1.93 9.31 0.73
CA TYR A 29 2.40 10.69 0.61
C TYR A 29 1.53 11.66 1.43
N PHE A 30 0.20 11.59 1.29
CA PHE A 30 -0.74 12.43 2.02
C PHE A 30 -0.56 12.29 3.55
N LEU A 31 -0.50 11.06 4.06
CA LEU A 31 -0.28 10.80 5.50
C LEU A 31 1.13 11.24 5.94
N GLY A 32 2.15 10.93 5.14
CA GLY A 32 3.54 11.19 5.47
C GLY A 32 3.92 12.67 5.47
N THR A 33 3.11 13.52 4.85
CA THR A 33 3.29 14.97 4.81
C THR A 33 2.32 15.73 5.71
N ASP A 34 1.50 15.05 6.50
CA ASP A 34 0.41 15.67 7.26
C ASP A 34 -0.49 16.55 6.35
N ALA A 35 -1.06 15.93 5.32
CA ALA A 35 -1.85 16.61 4.30
C ALA A 35 -1.11 17.77 3.59
N GLY A 36 0.22 17.67 3.47
CA GLY A 36 1.09 18.68 2.87
C GLY A 36 1.59 19.76 3.84
N ALA A 37 1.25 19.70 5.13
CA ALA A 37 1.71 20.66 6.14
C ALA A 37 3.18 20.47 6.54
N SER A 38 3.79 19.33 6.22
CA SER A 38 5.15 18.99 6.64
C SER A 38 5.95 18.23 5.58
N ALA A 39 7.27 18.22 5.73
CA ALA A 39 8.14 17.39 4.91
C ALA A 39 7.83 15.91 5.11
N TYR A 40 7.94 15.14 4.02
CA TYR A 40 7.59 13.73 4.02
C TYR A 40 8.35 12.93 5.10
N LYS A 41 7.62 12.16 5.88
CA LYS A 41 8.10 11.08 6.74
C LYS A 41 7.37 9.80 6.38
N ASN A 42 8.06 8.67 6.42
CA ASN A 42 7.42 7.37 6.18
C ASN A 42 6.27 7.16 7.20
N PRO A 43 5.00 7.00 6.75
CA PRO A 43 3.85 6.85 7.65
C PRO A 43 3.99 5.67 8.62
N ALA A 44 4.60 4.56 8.18
CA ALA A 44 4.82 3.41 9.06
C ALA A 44 5.86 3.68 10.14
N MET A 45 6.90 4.47 9.84
CA MET A 45 7.89 4.89 10.83
C MET A 45 7.33 5.93 11.81
N SER A 46 6.27 6.64 11.41
CA SER A 46 5.61 7.66 12.21
C SER A 46 4.41 7.12 12.99
N GLY A 47 4.13 5.82 12.90
CA GLY A 47 2.98 5.18 13.57
C GLY A 47 1.61 5.52 12.99
N LEU A 48 1.55 6.15 11.81
CA LEU A 48 0.30 6.50 11.13
C LEU A 48 -0.29 5.32 10.34
N VAL A 49 0.57 4.37 9.95
CA VAL A 49 0.19 3.14 9.24
C VAL A 49 0.90 1.99 9.95
N GLU A 50 0.21 0.88 10.10
CA GLU A 50 0.84 -0.35 10.58
C GLU A 50 1.13 -1.25 9.39
N VAL A 51 2.34 -1.80 9.32
CA VAL A 51 2.73 -2.76 8.30
C VAL A 51 2.94 -4.11 8.98
N SER A 52 2.44 -5.18 8.39
CA SER A 52 2.59 -6.54 8.91
C SER A 52 2.88 -7.54 7.79
N HIS A 53 3.36 -8.72 8.18
CA HIS A 53 3.70 -9.81 7.26
C HIS A 53 3.48 -11.17 7.92
N ASN A 54 3.51 -12.25 7.13
CA ASN A 54 3.54 -13.63 7.65
C ASN A 54 4.90 -14.32 7.57
N GLU A 55 5.99 -13.57 7.42
CA GLU A 55 7.30 -14.16 7.69
C GLU A 55 7.40 -14.59 9.15
N PRO A 56 7.94 -15.79 9.45
CA PRO A 56 8.33 -16.16 10.80
C PRO A 56 9.26 -15.12 11.39
N GLU A 57 9.20 -14.96 12.71
CA GLU A 57 10.04 -14.02 13.43
C GLU A 57 11.52 -14.30 13.14
N GLY A 58 12.26 -13.27 12.75
CA GLY A 58 13.68 -13.37 12.38
C GLY A 58 13.97 -13.99 11.00
N GLU A 59 12.96 -14.37 10.20
CA GLU A 59 13.16 -14.97 8.87
C GLU A 59 13.01 -13.99 7.69
N MET A 60 12.68 -12.72 7.94
CA MET A 60 12.75 -11.71 6.88
C MET A 60 14.19 -11.63 6.38
N CYS A 61 14.40 -11.87 5.10
CA CYS A 61 15.74 -12.07 4.57
C CYS A 61 16.52 -10.75 4.44
N ASP A 62 15.82 -9.64 4.21
CA ASP A 62 16.44 -8.31 4.16
C ASP A 62 15.43 -7.16 4.30
N GLY A 63 15.91 -6.02 4.76
CA GLY A 63 15.17 -4.77 4.84
C GLY A 63 14.23 -4.61 6.03
N ASP A 64 13.83 -3.37 6.24
CA ASP A 64 12.76 -3.03 7.18
C ASP A 64 11.43 -3.03 6.42
N TYR A 65 10.52 -3.93 6.79
CA TYR A 65 9.23 -4.06 6.11
C TYR A 65 8.40 -2.78 6.13
N ARG A 66 8.62 -1.89 7.11
CA ARG A 66 7.95 -0.58 7.18
C ARG A 66 8.34 0.33 6.02
N ASN A 67 9.44 0.06 5.32
CA ASN A 67 9.86 0.83 4.16
C ASN A 67 8.96 0.63 2.92
N VAL A 68 8.02 -0.33 2.92
CA VAL A 68 7.06 -0.44 1.81
C VAL A 68 6.19 0.81 1.67
N THR A 69 5.92 1.54 2.74
CA THR A 69 5.23 2.84 2.67
C THR A 69 6.24 4.00 2.56
N GLY A 70 7.48 3.73 2.19
CA GLY A 70 8.55 4.71 2.02
C GLY A 70 8.66 5.24 0.59
N ARG A 71 9.32 6.39 0.45
CA ARG A 71 9.64 7.00 -0.84
C ARG A 71 11.00 6.52 -1.38
N GLU A 72 11.86 6.09 -0.47
CA GLU A 72 13.19 5.61 -0.79
C GLU A 72 13.18 4.16 -1.25
N VAL A 73 14.29 3.76 -1.85
CA VAL A 73 14.56 2.38 -2.22
C VAL A 73 14.82 1.59 -0.94
N SER A 74 14.21 0.41 -0.87
CA SER A 74 14.47 -0.54 0.20
C SER A 74 14.56 -1.93 -0.39
N ASP A 75 15.69 -2.59 -0.17
CA ASP A 75 15.85 -4.00 -0.44
C ASP A 75 14.97 -4.75 0.57
N LEU A 76 13.76 -5.14 0.15
CA LEU A 76 12.83 -5.89 0.99
C LEU A 76 12.39 -7.14 0.24
N TYR A 77 12.74 -8.29 0.81
CA TYR A 77 12.26 -9.56 0.31
C TYR A 77 12.12 -10.61 1.40
N SER A 78 11.15 -11.47 1.15
CA SER A 78 10.71 -12.53 2.03
C SER A 78 11.57 -13.79 1.89
N SER A 79 11.37 -14.77 2.78
CA SER A 79 11.92 -16.12 2.63
C SER A 79 11.33 -16.83 1.40
N ASP A 80 12.02 -17.86 0.91
CA ASP A 80 11.60 -18.63 -0.27
C ASP A 80 10.52 -19.66 0.08
N ARG A 81 9.34 -19.17 0.46
CA ARG A 81 8.20 -19.99 0.86
C ARG A 81 6.94 -19.51 0.15
N GLY A 82 6.00 -20.41 -0.11
CA GLY A 82 4.72 -20.03 -0.70
C GLY A 82 3.89 -19.10 0.19
N ALA A 83 2.91 -18.43 -0.43
CA ALA A 83 1.86 -17.65 0.24
C ALA A 83 2.35 -16.54 1.20
N ARG A 84 3.47 -15.89 0.85
CA ARG A 84 4.00 -14.74 1.60
C ARG A 84 3.15 -13.51 1.32
N TRP A 85 2.91 -12.70 2.34
CA TRP A 85 2.21 -11.44 2.19
C TRP A 85 2.82 -10.33 3.03
N ILE A 86 2.65 -9.11 2.53
CA ILE A 86 2.84 -7.86 3.28
C ILE A 86 1.51 -7.13 3.26
N ALA A 87 1.06 -6.68 4.42
CA ALA A 87 -0.18 -5.96 4.63
C ALA A 87 0.08 -4.58 5.23
N VAL A 88 -0.83 -3.65 4.97
CA VAL A 88 -0.88 -2.32 5.54
C VAL A 88 -2.26 -2.11 6.17
N HIS A 89 -2.29 -1.71 7.43
CA HIS A 89 -3.47 -1.19 8.11
C HIS A 89 -3.37 0.33 8.11
N LEU A 90 -4.37 0.99 7.54
CA LEU A 90 -4.36 2.44 7.36
C LEU A 90 -4.41 3.22 8.68
N GLY A 91 -4.70 2.54 9.78
CA GLY A 91 -4.89 3.10 11.12
C GLY A 91 -6.33 3.52 11.37
N GLU A 92 -6.65 3.74 12.65
CA GLU A 92 -8.03 3.91 13.09
C GLU A 92 -8.74 5.08 12.41
N GLY A 93 -10.03 4.87 12.10
CA GLY A 93 -10.86 5.87 11.46
C GLY A 93 -10.53 6.11 9.98
N ARG A 94 -9.63 5.34 9.35
CA ARG A 94 -9.28 5.52 7.94
C ARG A 94 -9.71 4.34 7.10
N HIS A 95 -10.47 4.61 6.05
CA HIS A 95 -10.78 3.63 5.02
C HIS A 95 -10.56 4.22 3.63
N LEU A 96 -10.12 3.41 2.67
CA LEU A 96 -9.93 3.82 1.29
C LEU A 96 -10.86 3.02 0.38
N VAL A 97 -11.57 3.71 -0.51
CA VAL A 97 -12.12 3.10 -1.72
C VAL A 97 -11.03 3.18 -2.80
N PRO A 98 -10.27 2.10 -3.05
CA PRO A 98 -9.10 2.17 -3.93
C PRO A 98 -9.53 2.31 -5.39
N SER A 99 -8.89 3.23 -6.10
CA SER A 99 -8.98 3.34 -7.56
C SER A 99 -7.75 2.75 -8.25
N HIS A 100 -6.57 2.90 -7.64
CA HIS A 100 -5.31 2.38 -8.15
C HIS A 100 -4.38 2.01 -7.00
N TYR A 101 -3.40 1.17 -7.28
CA TYR A 101 -2.22 1.02 -6.47
C TYR A 101 -0.98 0.92 -7.35
N THR A 102 0.14 1.42 -6.84
CA THR A 102 1.45 1.30 -7.47
C THR A 102 2.32 0.41 -6.60
N LEU A 103 3.06 -0.51 -7.22
CA LEU A 103 4.07 -1.32 -6.55
C LEU A 103 5.45 -0.97 -7.09
N ARG A 104 6.46 -0.93 -6.22
CA ARG A 104 7.88 -0.81 -6.56
C ARG A 104 8.61 -2.06 -6.11
N HIS A 105 9.48 -2.55 -6.97
CA HIS A 105 10.34 -3.68 -6.67
C HIS A 105 11.41 -3.31 -5.63
N GLY A 106 11.88 -4.28 -4.85
CA GLY A 106 12.92 -4.07 -3.83
C GLY A 106 14.29 -3.77 -4.44
N PHE A 107 14.61 -4.36 -5.59
CA PHE A 107 15.94 -4.25 -6.19
C PHE A 107 16.00 -3.37 -7.44
N THR A 108 17.23 -3.07 -7.88
CA THR A 108 17.53 -2.46 -9.19
C THR A 108 17.51 -3.46 -10.34
N THR A 109 17.61 -4.76 -10.06
CA THR A 109 17.61 -5.82 -11.08
C THR A 109 16.19 -6.30 -11.37
N SER A 110 16.01 -7.05 -12.46
CA SER A 110 14.74 -7.73 -12.78
C SER A 110 14.57 -9.07 -12.07
N ALA A 111 15.52 -9.48 -11.22
CA ALA A 111 15.42 -10.71 -10.45
C ALA A 111 14.26 -10.60 -9.45
N MET A 112 13.53 -11.69 -9.21
CA MET A 112 12.46 -11.74 -8.21
C MET A 112 11.30 -10.74 -8.40
N LEU A 113 11.11 -10.16 -9.59
CA LEU A 113 9.91 -9.35 -9.88
C LEU A 113 8.64 -10.15 -9.61
N LEU A 114 7.63 -9.50 -9.02
CA LEU A 114 6.34 -10.11 -8.78
C LEU A 114 5.67 -10.51 -10.10
N ARG A 115 5.18 -11.75 -10.17
CA ARG A 115 4.47 -12.30 -11.35
C ARG A 115 3.08 -12.83 -10.99
N ASN A 116 2.98 -13.51 -9.86
CA ASN A 116 1.78 -14.21 -9.43
C ASN A 116 1.39 -13.72 -8.04
N PHE A 117 0.43 -12.81 -7.98
CA PHE A 117 0.03 -12.19 -6.72
C PHE A 117 -1.42 -11.69 -6.76
N GLU A 118 -1.94 -11.34 -5.58
CA GLU A 118 -3.24 -10.74 -5.40
C GLU A 118 -3.11 -9.46 -4.59
N PHE A 119 -3.79 -8.42 -5.04
CA PHE A 119 -4.09 -7.25 -4.23
C PHE A 119 -5.44 -7.47 -3.56
N GLN A 120 -5.44 -7.41 -2.23
CA GLN A 120 -6.61 -7.74 -1.42
C GLN A 120 -6.94 -6.61 -0.44
N GLY A 121 -8.22 -6.45 -0.12
CA GLY A 121 -8.74 -5.52 0.87
C GLY A 121 -9.41 -6.24 2.04
N SER A 122 -9.36 -5.66 3.23
CA SER A 122 -10.05 -6.16 4.42
C SER A 122 -10.50 -5.01 5.34
N ASN A 123 -11.48 -5.27 6.20
CA ASN A 123 -11.92 -4.36 7.26
C ASN A 123 -11.69 -4.90 8.68
N ASP A 124 -11.22 -6.14 8.82
CA ASP A 124 -10.95 -6.82 10.09
C ASP A 124 -9.53 -7.40 10.18
N GLY A 125 -8.74 -7.33 9.09
CA GLY A 125 -7.42 -7.94 8.97
C GLY A 125 -7.43 -9.47 8.89
N VAL A 126 -8.59 -10.13 8.96
CA VAL A 126 -8.75 -11.58 9.03
C VAL A 126 -9.41 -12.11 7.76
N THR A 127 -10.50 -11.48 7.34
CA THR A 127 -11.26 -11.81 6.14
C THR A 127 -10.84 -10.89 5.00
N TRP A 128 -10.30 -11.47 3.94
CA TRP A 128 -9.71 -10.71 2.83
C TRP A 128 -10.50 -10.93 1.54
N GLN A 129 -10.85 -9.84 0.88
CA GLN A 129 -11.44 -9.84 -0.45
C GLN A 129 -10.38 -9.60 -1.52
N VAL A 130 -10.39 -10.41 -2.59
CA VAL A 130 -9.54 -10.19 -3.75
C VAL A 130 -10.08 -9.02 -4.57
N LEU A 131 -9.31 -7.94 -4.62
CA LEU A 131 -9.64 -6.74 -5.41
C LEU A 131 -9.03 -6.84 -6.81
N ARG A 132 -7.87 -7.49 -6.94
CA ARG A 132 -7.25 -7.79 -8.23
C ARG A 132 -6.34 -9.02 -8.14
N ARG A 133 -6.34 -9.85 -9.19
CA ARG A 133 -5.51 -11.05 -9.32
C ARG A 133 -4.57 -10.93 -10.51
N HIS A 134 -3.31 -11.26 -10.28
CA HIS A 134 -2.23 -11.25 -11.26
C HIS A 134 -1.71 -12.65 -11.48
N ARG A 135 -1.60 -13.05 -12.75
CA ARG A 135 -1.05 -14.34 -13.17
C ARG A 135 -0.04 -14.10 -14.26
N ASN A 136 1.21 -14.50 -14.01
CA ASN A 136 2.34 -14.29 -14.90
C ASN A 136 2.43 -12.84 -15.42
N ASP A 137 2.35 -11.87 -14.52
CA ASP A 137 2.26 -10.45 -14.85
C ASP A 137 3.63 -9.86 -15.27
N TYR A 138 3.67 -9.20 -16.43
CA TYR A 138 4.85 -8.54 -16.99
C TYR A 138 4.80 -7.01 -16.98
N SER A 139 3.82 -6.41 -16.30
CA SER A 139 3.63 -4.97 -16.26
C SER A 139 4.73 -4.23 -15.50
N MET A 140 5.37 -4.85 -14.49
CA MET A 140 6.50 -4.22 -13.80
C MET A 140 7.71 -4.08 -14.72
N VAL A 141 8.01 -2.83 -15.08
CA VAL A 141 9.13 -2.41 -15.94
C VAL A 141 9.86 -1.24 -15.29
N ILE A 142 11.05 -0.90 -15.79
CA ILE A 142 11.79 0.25 -15.30
C ILE A 142 10.98 1.53 -15.60
N SER A 143 10.57 2.22 -14.55
CA SER A 143 9.93 3.52 -14.62
C SER A 143 10.86 4.57 -15.18
N SER A 144 10.39 5.36 -16.13
CA SER A 144 11.11 6.53 -16.63
C SER A 144 11.22 7.66 -15.62
N VAL A 145 10.41 7.62 -14.55
CA VAL A 145 10.31 8.68 -13.54
C VAL A 145 11.44 8.56 -12.51
N HIS A 146 11.62 7.35 -11.98
CA HIS A 146 12.52 7.11 -10.86
C HIS A 146 13.53 5.98 -11.12
N GLY A 147 13.54 5.40 -12.33
CA GLY A 147 14.53 4.41 -12.75
C GLY A 147 14.46 3.08 -12.00
N ARG A 148 13.30 2.75 -11.40
CA ARG A 148 13.08 1.48 -10.66
C ARG A 148 11.98 0.68 -11.30
N TYR A 149 12.00 -0.64 -11.11
CA TYR A 149 10.91 -1.49 -11.55
C TYR A 149 9.64 -1.18 -10.75
N SER A 150 8.60 -0.76 -11.44
CA SER A 150 7.29 -0.47 -10.86
C SER A 150 6.19 -0.72 -11.87
N ALA A 151 4.98 -0.81 -11.35
CA ALA A 151 3.77 -0.80 -12.15
C ALA A 151 2.61 -0.25 -11.33
N THR A 152 1.69 0.39 -12.04
CA THR A 152 0.42 0.86 -11.48
C THR A 152 -0.74 0.08 -12.06
N TYR A 153 -1.70 -0.25 -11.19
CA TYR A 153 -2.82 -1.12 -11.52
C TYR A 153 -4.14 -0.47 -11.11
N PRO A 154 -5.13 -0.35 -12.01
CA PRO A 154 -6.48 0.06 -11.61
C PRO A 154 -7.17 -0.99 -10.74
N VAL A 155 -8.09 -0.53 -9.90
CA VAL A 155 -8.96 -1.33 -9.03
C VAL A 155 -10.39 -0.88 -9.25
N ASN A 156 -11.30 -1.84 -9.40
CA ASN A 156 -12.72 -1.56 -9.58
C ASN A 156 -13.51 -2.06 -8.38
N THR A 157 -13.75 -1.18 -7.41
CA THR A 157 -14.59 -1.45 -6.25
C THR A 157 -15.24 -0.15 -5.78
N ALA A 158 -16.46 -0.26 -5.22
CA ALA A 158 -17.12 0.82 -4.49
C ALA A 158 -17.00 0.66 -2.97
N GLN A 159 -16.42 -0.46 -2.51
CA GLN A 159 -16.32 -0.77 -1.09
C GLN A 159 -15.05 -0.14 -0.48
N PRO A 160 -15.17 0.52 0.69
CA PRO A 160 -14.03 0.99 1.45
C PRO A 160 -13.37 -0.12 2.29
N PHE A 161 -12.04 -0.07 2.42
CA PHE A 161 -11.24 -0.99 3.24
C PHE A 161 -10.26 -0.23 4.14
N SER A 162 -10.05 -0.73 5.37
CA SER A 162 -9.02 -0.22 6.29
C SER A 162 -7.70 -0.97 6.18
N HIS A 163 -7.68 -2.14 5.55
CA HIS A 163 -6.50 -2.97 5.35
C HIS A 163 -6.31 -3.31 3.87
N PHE A 164 -5.05 -3.34 3.43
CA PHE A 164 -4.67 -3.81 2.10
C PHE A 164 -3.49 -4.76 2.21
N ARG A 165 -3.41 -5.77 1.34
CA ARG A 165 -2.21 -6.62 1.26
C ARG A 165 -1.87 -7.06 -0.14
N ILE A 166 -0.59 -7.31 -0.34
CA ILE A 166 -0.07 -8.06 -1.48
C ILE A 166 0.19 -9.49 -1.00
N LEU A 167 -0.55 -10.45 -1.54
CA LEU A 167 -0.36 -11.87 -1.30
C LEU A 167 0.28 -12.51 -2.53
N GLN A 168 1.48 -13.08 -2.38
CA GLN A 168 2.10 -13.84 -3.46
C GLN A 168 1.45 -15.21 -3.59
N THR A 169 0.99 -15.55 -4.78
CA THR A 169 0.21 -16.77 -5.08
C THR A 169 0.95 -17.76 -5.95
N GLY A 170 2.19 -17.48 -6.32
CA GLY A 170 3.05 -18.36 -7.10
C GLY A 170 4.45 -17.79 -7.24
N ALA A 171 5.25 -18.39 -8.12
CA ALA A 171 6.63 -17.98 -8.32
C ALA A 171 6.77 -16.53 -8.83
N ASN A 172 7.86 -15.88 -8.46
CA ASN A 172 8.32 -14.61 -9.02
C ASN A 172 9.10 -14.83 -10.33
N ALA A 173 9.70 -13.76 -10.89
CA ALA A 173 10.42 -13.82 -12.16
C ALA A 173 11.64 -14.77 -12.17
N SER A 174 12.17 -15.12 -10.99
CA SER A 174 13.29 -16.06 -10.84
C SER A 174 12.82 -17.50 -10.59
N GLY A 175 11.52 -17.77 -10.64
CA GLY A 175 10.95 -19.10 -10.43
C GLY A 175 10.83 -19.52 -8.96
N ASN A 176 11.22 -18.66 -8.01
CA ASN A 176 11.15 -18.93 -6.58
C ASN A 176 9.99 -18.16 -5.91
N HIS A 177 9.78 -18.35 -4.61
CA HIS A 177 8.64 -17.78 -3.87
C HIS A 177 9.05 -16.66 -2.90
N ARG A 178 10.14 -15.95 -3.17
CA ARG A 178 10.45 -14.72 -2.43
C ARG A 178 9.53 -13.59 -2.89
N LEU A 179 8.73 -13.05 -1.97
CA LEU A 179 7.96 -11.83 -2.20
C LEU A 179 8.92 -10.65 -2.08
N CYS A 180 9.20 -9.96 -3.19
CA CYS A 180 10.08 -8.79 -3.21
C CYS A 180 9.29 -7.52 -3.53
N LEU A 181 9.16 -6.62 -2.53
CA LEU A 181 8.31 -5.44 -2.59
C LEU A 181 8.99 -4.28 -1.85
N GLY A 182 9.56 -3.33 -2.58
CA GLY A 182 10.25 -2.17 -2.01
C GLY A 182 9.39 -0.91 -1.88
N GLY A 183 8.14 -0.96 -2.30
CA GLY A 183 7.21 0.17 -2.19
C GLY A 183 5.79 -0.18 -2.59
N ILE A 184 4.82 0.42 -1.91
CA ILE A 184 3.40 0.43 -2.24
C ILE A 184 2.91 1.87 -2.12
N GLU A 185 2.07 2.31 -3.06
CA GLU A 185 1.32 3.57 -2.97
C GLU A 185 -0.14 3.31 -3.34
N LEU A 186 -1.07 3.91 -2.60
CA LEU A 186 -2.51 3.68 -2.77
C LEU A 186 -3.22 4.97 -3.19
N TYR A 187 -4.20 4.83 -4.09
CA TYR A 187 -4.95 5.95 -4.65
C TYR A 187 -6.44 5.65 -4.59
N GLY A 188 -7.30 6.67 -4.53
CA GLY A 188 -8.74 6.49 -4.39
C GLY A 188 -9.42 7.59 -3.62
N VAL A 189 -10.53 7.25 -2.97
CA VAL A 189 -11.24 8.15 -2.05
C VAL A 189 -10.97 7.70 -0.63
N LEU A 190 -10.19 8.48 0.10
CA LEU A 190 -9.94 8.28 1.52
C LEU A 190 -11.12 8.84 2.30
N VAL A 191 -11.68 8.00 3.16
CA VAL A 191 -12.77 8.30 4.08
C VAL A 191 -12.18 8.41 5.47
N LEU A 192 -12.29 9.58 6.07
CA LEU A 192 -11.87 9.85 7.44
C LEU A 192 -13.10 9.83 8.36
N GLY A 193 -13.08 8.92 9.33
CA GLY A 193 -14.00 8.90 10.45
C GLY A 193 -13.77 10.10 11.36
N HIS A 194 -14.84 10.62 11.96
CA HIS A 194 -14.71 11.63 13.00
C HIS A 194 -14.07 10.99 14.24
N GLU A 195 -13.05 11.64 14.79
CA GLU A 195 -12.66 11.38 16.17
C GLU A 195 -13.88 11.59 17.05
N ARG A 196 -14.28 10.57 17.82
CA ARG A 196 -15.18 10.83 18.94
C ARG A 196 -14.36 11.64 19.92
N SER A 197 -14.69 12.92 20.05
CA SER A 197 -14.24 13.72 21.19
C SER A 197 -14.59 12.92 22.45
N VAL A 198 -13.57 12.48 23.19
CA VAL A 198 -13.72 11.89 24.52
C VAL A 198 -14.13 12.98 25.49
#